data_AF-A0A349N5G3-F1
#
_entry.id   AF-A0A349N5G3-F1
#
_cell.length_a   1.000
_cell.length_b   1.000
_cell.length_c   1.000
_cell.angle_alpha   90.00
_cell.angle_beta   90.00
_cell.angle_gamma   90.00
#
_symmetry.space_group_name_H-M   'P 1'
#
loop_
_entity.id
_entity.type
_entity.pdbx_description
1 polymer ?
#
loop_
_entity_poly.entity_id
_entity_poly.type
_entity_poly.pdbx_seq_one_letter_code
_entity_poly.pdbx_strand_id
1 'polypeptide(L)'
;MSNTWIKMCGLKQRAEIEIAVELGVDAVGLVFYAPSVRSIGISDIEEILPSELKGTKVVALFVNPSREEVEAVLSSGRIDLLQFHGCEEP
;
A
#
# COMPACT_ATOMS: atom_id res chain seq x y z
N MET A 1 26.67 -3.42 -6.81
CA MET A 1 26.21 -2.13 -6.29
C MET A 1 24.85 -2.38 -5.67
N SER A 2 24.59 -1.90 -4.45
CA SER A 2 23.26 -2.00 -3.84
C SER A 2 22.36 -0.96 -4.48
N ASN A 3 21.35 -1.38 -5.22
CA ASN A 3 20.32 -0.46 -5.71
C ASN A 3 19.53 0.07 -4.51
N THR A 4 19.36 1.38 -4.42
CA THR A 4 18.54 2.01 -3.38
C THR A 4 17.07 1.62 -3.61
N TRP A 5 16.43 1.07 -2.59
CA TRP A 5 15.03 0.66 -2.64
C TRP A 5 14.11 1.86 -2.34
N ILE A 6 13.24 2.21 -3.29
CA ILE A 6 12.41 3.42 -3.26
C ILE A 6 10.94 3.04 -3.13
N LYS A 7 10.28 3.60 -2.09
CA LYS A 7 8.83 3.48 -1.88
C LYS A 7 8.14 4.84 -1.93
N MET A 8 7.10 4.96 -2.75
CA MET A 8 6.19 6.12 -2.78
C MET A 8 4.93 5.83 -1.95
N CYS A 9 4.63 6.64 -0.92
CA CYS A 9 3.62 6.28 0.10
C CYS A 9 2.43 7.24 0.16
N GLY A 10 1.24 6.68 0.40
CA GLY A 10 -0.01 7.41 0.59
C GLY A 10 -0.64 7.84 -0.72
N LEU A 11 -0.51 7.02 -1.76
CA LEU A 11 -1.17 7.21 -3.05
C LEU A 11 -2.64 6.81 -2.92
N LYS A 12 -3.53 7.56 -3.57
CA LYS A 12 -4.98 7.36 -3.46
C LYS A 12 -5.67 7.14 -4.79
N GLN A 13 -5.00 7.44 -5.90
CA GLN A 13 -5.59 7.40 -7.22
C GLN A 13 -4.80 6.47 -8.13
N ARG A 14 -5.53 5.82 -9.05
CA ARG A 14 -4.94 4.95 -10.07
C ARG A 14 -3.83 5.63 -10.87
N ALA A 15 -4.06 6.86 -11.32
CA ALA A 15 -3.08 7.60 -12.10
C ALA A 15 -1.76 7.83 -11.35
N GLU A 16 -1.80 8.05 -10.03
CA GLU A 16 -0.60 8.23 -9.21
C GLU A 16 0.22 6.93 -9.12
N ILE A 17 -0.48 5.80 -8.99
CA ILE A 17 0.13 4.48 -8.91
C ILE A 17 0.73 4.08 -10.26
N GLU A 18 0.02 4.33 -11.37
CA GLU A 18 0.51 4.08 -12.72
C GLU A 18 1.79 4.89 -13.01
N ILE A 19 1.82 6.17 -12.65
CA ILE A 19 3.03 7.00 -12.76
C ILE A 19 4.17 6.42 -11.90
N ALA A 20 3.91 6.00 -10.67
CA ALA A 20 4.93 5.41 -9.80
C ALA A 20 5.52 4.12 -10.40
N VAL A 21 4.66 3.26 -10.97
CA VAL A 21 5.06 2.03 -11.67
C VAL A 21 5.90 2.36 -12.91
N GLU A 22 5.52 3.37 -13.69
CA GLU A 22 6.27 3.81 -14.87
C GLU A 22 7.66 4.38 -14.52
N LEU A 23 7.76 5.07 -13.39
CA LEU A 23 9.04 5.56 -12.85
C LEU A 23 9.93 4.43 -12.32
N GLY A 24 9.42 3.21 -12.20
CA GLY A 24 10.17 2.04 -11.77
C GLY A 24 10.49 2.04 -10.28
N VAL A 25 9.61 2.62 -9.44
CA VAL A 25 9.79 2.53 -7.98
C VAL A 25 9.58 1.09 -7.51
N ASP A 26 10.30 0.70 -6.47
CA ASP A 26 10.23 -0.66 -5.97
C ASP A 26 8.92 -0.96 -5.22
N ALA A 27 8.28 0.07 -4.64
CA ALA A 27 7.00 -0.10 -3.95
C ALA A 27 6.09 1.14 -3.94
N VAL A 28 4.79 0.88 -3.84
CA VAL A 28 3.75 1.87 -3.53
C VAL A 28 3.12 1.56 -2.18
N GLY A 29 2.76 2.61 -1.43
CA GLY A 29 2.15 2.49 -0.11
C GLY A 29 0.70 2.94 -0.11
N LEU A 30 -0.19 2.05 0.32
CA LEU A 30 -1.61 2.32 0.57
C LEU A 30 -1.83 2.48 2.07
N VAL A 31 -2.55 3.52 2.49
CA VAL A 31 -2.74 3.84 3.91
C VAL A 31 -4.13 3.41 4.35
N PHE A 32 -4.20 2.50 5.32
CA PHE A 32 -5.43 2.02 5.95
C PHE A 32 -5.50 2.53 7.39
N TYR A 33 -5.63 3.85 7.53
CA TYR A 33 -5.74 4.52 8.82
C TYR A 33 -6.60 5.78 8.69
N ALA A 34 -7.87 5.68 9.07
CA ALA A 34 -8.90 6.68 8.79
C ALA A 34 -8.55 8.14 9.19
N PRO A 35 -7.83 8.42 10.29
CA PRO A 35 -7.41 9.78 10.62
C PRO A 35 -6.42 10.42 9.64
N SER A 36 -5.76 9.64 8.77
CA SER A 36 -4.90 10.16 7.71
C SER A 36 -5.72 10.70 6.54
N VAL A 37 -5.41 11.91 6.07
CA VAL A 37 -5.99 12.46 4.81
C VAL A 37 -5.65 11.61 3.57
N ARG A 38 -4.60 10.78 3.69
CA ARG A 38 -4.16 9.83 2.64
C ARG A 38 -4.82 8.46 2.77
N SER A 39 -5.73 8.26 3.73
CA SER A 39 -6.40 6.98 3.91
C SER A 39 -7.27 6.61 2.72
N ILE A 40 -7.29 5.32 2.42
CA ILE A 40 -8.24 4.66 1.51
C ILE A 40 -9.03 3.58 2.26
N GLY A 41 -10.11 3.10 1.67
CA GLY A 41 -10.86 1.92 2.10
C GLY A 41 -10.42 0.65 1.39
N ILE A 42 -10.81 -0.51 1.94
CA ILE A 42 -10.54 -1.83 1.34
C ILE A 42 -11.23 -1.96 -0.04
N SER A 43 -12.42 -1.37 -0.17
CA SER A 43 -13.17 -1.33 -1.44
C SER A 43 -12.43 -0.63 -2.57
N ASP A 44 -11.50 0.27 -2.24
CA ASP A 44 -10.82 1.12 -3.22
C ASP A 44 -9.66 0.38 -3.89
N ILE A 45 -9.16 -0.71 -3.28
CA ILE A 45 -7.95 -1.43 -3.72
C ILE A 45 -8.06 -1.84 -5.20
N GLU A 46 -9.19 -2.44 -5.59
CA GLU A 46 -9.42 -2.90 -6.97
C GLU A 46 -9.56 -1.74 -7.96
N GLU A 47 -10.13 -0.62 -7.52
CA GLU A 47 -10.27 0.57 -8.35
C GLU A 47 -8.92 1.23 -8.60
N ILE A 48 -8.10 1.40 -7.57
CA ILE A 48 -6.87 2.20 -7.64
C ILE A 48 -5.66 1.41 -8.13
N LEU A 49 -5.58 0.10 -7.89
CA LEU A 49 -4.43 -0.68 -8.33
C LEU A 49 -4.57 -1.10 -9.80
N PRO A 50 -3.61 -0.77 -10.67
CA PRO A 50 -3.58 -1.28 -12.03
C PRO A 50 -3.38 -2.80 -12.05
N SER A 51 -3.86 -3.44 -13.11
CA SER A 51 -3.72 -4.89 -13.29
C SER A 51 -2.25 -5.31 -13.44
N GLU A 52 -1.40 -4.43 -13.98
CA GLU A 52 0.03 -4.65 -14.15
C GLU A 52 0.84 -3.66 -13.29
N LEU A 53 1.71 -4.19 -12.43
CA LEU A 53 2.57 -3.41 -11.52
C LEU A 53 4.06 -3.47 -11.88
N LYS A 54 4.45 -4.19 -12.94
CA LYS A 54 5.83 -4.27 -13.45
C LYS A 54 6.91 -4.57 -12.38
N GLY A 55 6.56 -5.34 -11.36
CA GLY A 55 7.45 -5.70 -10.25
C GLY A 55 7.41 -4.75 -9.05
N THR A 56 6.72 -3.61 -9.14
CA THR A 56 6.46 -2.71 -8.01
C THR A 56 5.58 -3.41 -6.97
N LYS A 57 6.03 -3.40 -5.72
CA LYS A 57 5.35 -4.01 -4.57
C LYS A 57 4.25 -3.12 -4.00
N VAL A 58 3.18 -3.72 -3.50
CA VAL A 58 2.12 -3.01 -2.79
C VAL A 58 2.27 -3.19 -1.28
N VAL A 59 2.42 -2.09 -0.57
CA VAL A 59 2.57 -2.06 0.89
C VAL A 59 1.31 -1.51 1.53
N ALA A 60 0.66 -2.30 2.38
CA ALA A 60 -0.43 -1.82 3.22
C ALA A 60 0.12 -1.25 4.53
N LEU A 61 -0.16 0.02 4.80
CA LEU A 61 0.25 0.73 6.01
C LEU A 61 -0.91 0.84 6.99
N PHE A 62 -0.64 0.45 8.23
CA PHE A 62 -1.57 0.53 9.35
C PHE A 62 -0.98 1.33 10.52
N VAL A 63 -1.86 1.79 11.40
CA VAL A 63 -1.49 2.35 12.70
C VAL A 63 -2.40 1.73 13.74
N ASN A 64 -1.83 0.83 14.56
CA ASN A 64 -2.53 0.07 15.59
C ASN A 64 -3.81 -0.64 15.09
N PRO A 65 -3.75 -1.43 13.99
CA PRO A 65 -4.92 -2.10 13.47
C PRO A 65 -5.35 -3.26 14.38
N SER A 66 -6.61 -3.68 14.26
CA SER A 66 -7.04 -5.00 14.70
C SER A 66 -6.53 -6.08 13.73
N ARG A 67 -6.49 -7.34 14.18
CA ARG A 67 -6.14 -8.48 13.32
C ARG A 67 -7.11 -8.61 12.14
N GLU A 68 -8.40 -8.43 12.42
CA GLU A 68 -9.48 -8.54 11.45
C GLU A 68 -9.36 -7.47 10.35
N GLU A 69 -8.94 -6.25 10.70
CA GLU A 69 -8.67 -5.18 9.73
C GLU A 69 -7.53 -5.57 8.78
N VAL A 70 -6.45 -6.14 9.30
CA VAL A 70 -5.32 -6.62 8.48
C VAL A 70 -5.76 -7.77 7.58
N GLU A 71 -6.48 -8.76 8.12
CA GLU A 71 -6.98 -9.91 7.35
C GLU A 71 -7.95 -9.49 6.24
N ALA A 72 -8.81 -8.52 6.50
CA ALA A 72 -9.71 -7.99 5.49
C ALA A 72 -8.96 -7.31 4.33
N VAL A 73 -7.90 -6.53 4.61
CA VAL A 73 -7.03 -5.94 3.58
C VAL A 73 -6.28 -7.03 2.79
N LEU A 74 -5.74 -8.04 3.48
CA LEU A 74 -5.03 -9.16 2.86
C LEU A 74 -5.91 -10.01 1.95
N SER A 75 -7.20 -10.12 2.27
CA SER A 75 -8.17 -10.87 1.45
C SER A 75 -8.36 -10.32 0.03
N SER A 76 -7.92 -9.09 -0.24
CA SER A 76 -7.84 -8.56 -1.61
C SER A 76 -6.91 -9.37 -2.51
N GLY A 77 -5.90 -10.03 -1.94
CA GLY A 77 -4.86 -10.75 -2.69
C GLY A 77 -3.91 -9.83 -3.47
N ARG A 78 -3.95 -8.52 -3.23
CA ARG A 78 -3.16 -7.50 -3.95
C ARG A 78 -2.02 -6.90 -3.14
N ILE A 79 -1.85 -7.30 -1.88
CA ILE A 79 -0.87 -6.75 -0.94
C ILE A 79 0.35 -7.67 -0.83
N ASP A 80 1.55 -7.12 -1.01
CA ASP A 80 2.81 -7.85 -0.87
C ASP A 80 3.43 -7.71 0.52
N LEU A 81 3.31 -6.53 1.13
CA LEU A 81 4.02 -6.16 2.36
C LEU A 81 3.08 -5.45 3.34
N LEU A 82 3.32 -5.67 4.63
CA LEU A 82 2.64 -4.98 5.73
C LEU A 82 3.61 -3.99 6.37
N GLN A 83 3.13 -2.77 6.62
CA GLN A 83 3.85 -1.75 7.37
C GLN A 83 3.03 -1.33 8.59
N PHE A 84 3.49 -1.73 9.76
CA PHE A 84 2.97 -1.27 11.05
C PHE A 84 3.70 0.01 11.45
N HIS A 85 2.95 1.08 11.72
CA HIS A 85 3.49 2.42 11.95
C HIS A 85 2.96 3.06 13.24
N GLY A 86 2.39 2.27 14.14
CA GLY A 86 1.93 2.66 15.44
C GLY A 86 2.85 2.17 16.57
N CYS A 87 2.20 1.66 17.62
CA CYS A 87 2.81 1.04 18.78
C CYS A 87 2.36 -0.42 18.87
N GLU A 88 2.33 -1.11 17.73
CA GLU A 88 1.98 -2.52 17.66
C GLU A 88 3.00 -3.36 18.44
N GLU A 89 2.52 -4.32 19.21
CA GLU A 89 3.38 -5.26 19.93
C GLU A 89 3.93 -6.34 18.96
N PRO A 90 5.20 -6.76 19.11
CA PRO A 90 5.81 -7.81 18.27
C PRO A 90 5.11 -9.18 18.30
#